data_AF-A0A354IF43-F1
#
_entry.id   AF-A0A354IF43-F1
#
_cell.length_a   1.000
_cell.length_b   1.000
_cell.length_c   1.000
_cell.angle_alpha   90.00
_cell.angle_beta   90.00
_cell.angle_gamma   90.00
#
_symmetry.space_group_name_H-M   'P 1'
#
loop_
_entity.id
_entity.type
_entity.pdbx_description
1 polymer ?
#
loop_
_entity_poly.entity_id
_entity_poly.type
_entity_poly.pdbx_seq_one_letter_code
_entity_poly.pdbx_strand_id
1 'polypeptide(L)'
;MGKEKHSFTVGKRRATLYQGASADRPMIVLNNYSGDGDSVVKAMDDIGAPDCSLLVVGNLKWDHDMTPWYCPPLTPDDTPCTGGADDYLELLLTEILPQAVKLTQGTPSFVGIAGYSLAGLF
;
A
#
# COMPACT_ATOMS: atom_id res chain seq x y z
N MET A 1 7.44 -15.51 14.57
CA MET A 1 6.07 -16.02 14.33
C MET A 1 5.43 -14.98 13.42
N GLY A 2 5.02 -15.33 12.20
CA GLY A 2 4.58 -14.33 11.22
C GLY A 2 3.33 -13.58 11.68
N LYS A 3 3.21 -12.30 11.30
CA LYS A 3 1.98 -11.51 11.51
C LYS A 3 0.78 -12.20 10.86
N GLU A 4 -0.38 -12.15 11.51
CA GLU A 4 -1.64 -12.61 10.92
C GLU A 4 -1.92 -11.81 9.64
N LYS A 5 -2.42 -12.48 8.60
CA LYS A 5 -2.54 -11.94 7.24
C LYS A 5 -3.96 -12.08 6.72
N HIS A 6 -4.53 -10.99 6.23
CA HIS A 6 -5.78 -10.98 5.48
C HIS A 6 -5.57 -10.36 4.10
N SER A 7 -6.21 -10.91 3.08
CA SER A 7 -6.17 -10.34 1.73
C SER A 7 -7.58 -10.16 1.19
N PHE A 8 -7.79 -9.08 0.45
CA PHE A 8 -9.04 -8.78 -0.24
C PHE A 8 -8.76 -8.01 -1.52
N THR A 9 -9.75 -7.96 -2.40
CA THR A 9 -9.66 -7.29 -3.70
C THR A 9 -10.70 -6.18 -3.77
N VAL A 10 -10.29 -5.02 -4.26
CA VAL A 10 -11.16 -3.87 -4.54
C VAL A 10 -10.92 -3.43 -5.97
N GLY A 11 -11.95 -3.51 -6.81
CA GLY A 11 -11.80 -3.35 -8.26
C GLY A 11 -10.76 -4.32 -8.82
N LYS A 12 -9.64 -3.78 -9.32
CA LYS A 12 -8.50 -4.57 -9.81
C LYS A 12 -7.33 -4.64 -8.82
N ARG A 13 -7.37 -3.92 -7.69
CA ARG A 13 -6.25 -3.81 -6.75
C ARG A 13 -6.36 -4.89 -5.69
N ARG A 14 -5.21 -5.48 -5.32
CA ARG A 14 -5.13 -6.50 -4.26
C ARG A 14 -4.56 -5.87 -3.00
N ALA A 15 -5.34 -5.83 -1.93
CA ALA A 15 -4.91 -5.37 -0.62
C ALA A 15 -4.54 -6.57 0.26
N THR A 16 -3.43 -6.48 0.97
CA THR A 16 -2.93 -7.47 1.92
C THR A 16 -2.58 -6.78 3.23
N LEU A 17 -3.33 -7.09 4.27
CA LEU A 17 -3.13 -6.56 5.62
C LEU A 17 -2.34 -7.57 6.45
N TYR A 18 -1.17 -7.16 6.94
CA TYR A 18 -0.48 -7.81 8.03
C TYR A 18 -0.83 -7.12 9.34
N GLN A 19 -1.36 -7.86 10.31
CA GLN A 19 -1.86 -7.31 11.56
C GLN A 19 -0.73 -6.85 12.49
N GLY A 20 -0.98 -5.76 13.22
CA GLY A 20 -0.30 -5.45 14.47
C GLY A 20 -0.48 -6.59 15.49
N ALA A 21 0.47 -6.77 16.39
CA ALA A 21 0.37 -7.77 17.45
C ALA A 21 -0.61 -7.36 18.56
N SER A 22 -0.88 -6.06 18.69
CA SER A 22 -1.82 -5.48 19.67
C SER A 22 -2.96 -4.71 19.00
N ALA A 23 -3.98 -4.35 19.79
CA ALA A 23 -5.03 -3.44 19.35
C ALA A 23 -4.52 -2.00 19.16
N ASP A 24 -5.24 -1.26 18.31
CA ASP A 24 -5.09 0.16 18.07
C ASP A 24 -3.68 0.58 17.62
N ARG A 25 -2.94 -0.34 16.99
CA ARG A 25 -1.62 -0.04 16.42
C ARG A 25 -1.74 0.86 15.19
N PRO A 26 -0.71 1.66 14.87
CA PRO A 26 -0.67 2.40 13.62
C PRO A 26 -0.86 1.48 12.41
N MET A 27 -1.48 1.98 11.35
CA MET A 27 -1.51 1.32 10.06
C MET A 27 -0.60 2.05 9.08
N ILE A 28 0.30 1.32 8.42
CA ILE A 28 1.14 1.85 7.36
C ILE A 28 0.67 1.28 6.03
N VAL A 29 0.25 2.15 5.10
CA VAL A 29 -0.04 1.77 3.72
C VAL A 29 1.26 1.71 2.94
N LEU A 30 1.43 0.64 2.18
CA LEU A 30 2.54 0.45 1.27
C LEU A 30 2.01 0.15 -0.13
N ASN A 31 2.17 1.10 -1.04
CA ASN A 31 1.96 0.85 -2.47
C ASN A 31 3.11 -0.01 -2.97
N ASN A 32 2.80 -1.21 -3.44
CA ASN A 32 3.80 -2.22 -3.76
C ASN A 32 3.75 -2.60 -5.23
N TYR A 33 4.92 -2.55 -5.88
CA TYR A 33 5.08 -2.86 -7.29
C TYR A 33 4.77 -4.33 -7.60
N SER A 34 5.22 -5.26 -6.73
CA SER A 34 5.03 -6.69 -6.97
C SER A 34 4.97 -7.52 -5.68
N GLY A 35 4.27 -8.64 -5.74
CA GLY A 35 4.10 -9.54 -4.60
C GLY A 35 3.05 -9.03 -3.61
N ASP A 36 3.28 -9.31 -2.33
CA ASP A 36 2.38 -9.00 -1.22
C ASP A 36 3.08 -8.35 -0.03
N GLY A 37 4.34 -7.91 -0.21
CA GLY A 37 5.12 -7.19 0.79
C GLY A 37 5.69 -8.03 1.92
N ASP A 38 5.69 -9.37 1.81
CA ASP A 38 6.32 -10.28 2.78
C ASP A 38 7.79 -9.94 3.11
N SER A 39 8.57 -9.56 2.10
CA SER A 39 9.96 -9.13 2.23
C SER A 39 10.11 -7.87 3.07
N VAL A 40 9.15 -6.95 2.99
CA VAL A 40 9.12 -5.73 3.81
C VAL A 40 8.76 -6.07 5.25
N VAL A 41 7.78 -6.95 5.47
CA VAL A 41 7.44 -7.44 6.82
C VAL A 41 8.66 -8.10 7.47
N LYS A 42 9.38 -8.95 6.73
CA LYS A 42 10.61 -9.56 7.23
C LYS A 42 11.68 -8.52 7.55
N ALA A 43 11.90 -7.54 6.67
CA ALA A 43 12.86 -6.48 6.92
C ALA A 43 12.49 -5.63 8.16
N MET A 44 11.20 -5.38 8.39
CA MET A 44 10.72 -4.70 9.60
C MET A 44 11.01 -5.51 10.87
N ASP A 45 10.79 -6.82 10.82
CA ASP A 45 11.13 -7.72 11.94
C ASP A 45 12.66 -7.73 12.20
N ASP A 46 13.47 -7.82 11.13
CA ASP A 46 14.94 -7.89 11.22
C ASP A 46 15.56 -6.63 11.84
N ILE A 47 14.95 -5.45 11.63
CA ILE A 47 15.41 -4.18 12.24
C ILE A 47 14.78 -3.88 13.61
N GLY A 48 13.88 -4.75 14.09
CA GLY A 48 13.13 -4.51 15.34
C GLY A 48 12.20 -3.31 15.26
N ALA A 49 11.51 -3.12 14.13
CA ALA A 49 10.59 -2.02 13.93
C ALA A 49 9.47 -2.03 15.00
N PRO A 50 8.97 -0.85 15.43
CA PRO A 50 7.82 -0.77 16.31
C PRO A 50 6.59 -1.49 15.73
N ASP A 51 5.75 -2.06 16.60
CA ASP A 51 4.57 -2.80 16.16
C ASP A 51 3.54 -1.90 15.45
N CYS A 52 3.22 -2.28 14.21
CA CYS A 52 2.19 -1.66 13.39
C CYS A 52 1.50 -2.69 12.49
N SER A 53 0.33 -2.35 11.99
CA SER A 53 -0.30 -3.05 10.88
C SER A 53 0.28 -2.55 9.56
N LEU A 54 0.59 -3.45 8.62
CA LEU A 54 1.07 -3.09 7.28
C LEU A 54 0.00 -3.45 6.25
N LEU A 55 -0.56 -2.45 5.58
CA LEU A 55 -1.50 -2.62 4.47
C LEU A 55 -0.78 -2.47 3.14
N VAL A 56 -0.52 -3.59 2.49
CA VAL A 56 0.16 -3.64 1.19
C VAL A 56 -0.88 -3.62 0.07
N VAL A 57 -0.83 -2.61 -0.79
CA VAL A 57 -1.69 -2.50 -1.97
C VAL A 57 -0.87 -2.83 -3.22
N GLY A 58 -1.26 -3.88 -3.93
CA GLY A 58 -0.60 -4.35 -5.15
C GLY A 58 -1.56 -4.50 -6.32
N ASN A 59 -1.03 -5.04 -7.43
CA ASN A 59 -1.68 -5.05 -8.74
C ASN A 59 -2.03 -3.62 -9.23
N LEU A 60 -1.15 -2.67 -8.91
CA LEU A 60 -1.22 -1.29 -9.36
C LEU A 60 -0.71 -1.22 -10.80
N LYS A 61 -1.35 -0.39 -11.63
CA LYS A 61 -0.76 0.05 -12.89
C LYS A 61 0.27 1.12 -12.55
N TRP A 62 1.51 0.73 -12.26
CA TRP A 62 2.48 1.59 -11.59
C TRP A 62 2.65 2.98 -12.23
N ASP A 63 2.90 3.05 -13.54
CA ASP A 63 3.07 4.32 -14.28
C ASP A 63 1.77 5.12 -14.46
N HIS A 64 0.62 4.57 -14.07
CA HIS A 64 -0.67 5.26 -14.08
C HIS A 64 -1.07 5.67 -12.66
N ASP A 65 -1.28 4.68 -11.79
CA ASP A 65 -1.82 4.82 -10.43
C ASP A 65 -0.89 5.61 -9.50
N MET A 66 0.43 5.65 -9.75
CA MET A 66 1.39 6.40 -8.91
C MET A 66 1.70 7.82 -9.43
N THR A 67 1.09 8.23 -10.56
CA THR A 67 1.50 9.46 -11.25
C THR A 67 0.39 10.49 -11.22
N PRO A 68 0.65 11.73 -10.73
CA PRO A 68 -0.37 12.78 -10.62
C PRO A 68 -0.71 13.47 -11.94
N TRP A 69 0.17 13.41 -12.94
CA TRP A 69 -0.08 14.01 -14.25
C TRP A 69 0.57 13.19 -15.37
N TYR A 70 0.16 13.47 -16.59
CA TYR A 70 0.78 12.89 -17.78
C TYR A 70 2.24 13.35 -17.91
N CYS A 71 3.15 12.41 -18.13
CA CYS A 71 4.53 12.68 -18.51
C CYS A 71 4.90 11.74 -19.68
N PRO A 72 5.37 12.28 -20.82
CA PRO A 72 5.77 11.44 -21.93
C PRO A 72 6.97 10.55 -21.55
N PRO A 73 7.18 9.43 -22.25
CA PRO A 73 8.35 8.57 -22.08
C PRO A 73 9.64 9.37 -22.26
N LEU A 74 10.66 9.09 -21.42
CA LEU A 74 11.98 9.71 -21.58
C LEU A 74 12.78 9.04 -22.71
N THR A 75 12.58 7.74 -22.90
CA THR A 75 13.14 6.93 -23.98
C THR A 75 12.04 6.14 -24.70
N PRO A 76 12.28 5.62 -25.91
CA PRO A 76 11.31 4.82 -26.65
C PRO A 76 10.84 3.54 -25.94
N ASP A 77 11.64 3.01 -25.01
CA ASP A 77 11.36 1.78 -24.27
C ASP A 77 10.62 2.04 -22.95
N ASP A 78 10.44 3.30 -22.54
CA ASP A 78 9.76 3.67 -21.29
C ASP A 78 8.24 3.68 -21.46
N THR A 79 7.54 3.28 -20.39
CA THR A 79 6.08 3.47 -20.30
C THR A 79 5.77 4.94 -19.98
N PRO A 80 4.78 5.58 -20.64
CA PRO A 80 4.37 6.93 -20.26
C PRO A 80 3.73 6.96 -18.86
N CYS A 81 4.01 8.01 -18.11
CA CYS A 81 3.21 8.35 -16.93
C CYS A 81 1.87 8.91 -17.41
N THR A 82 0.75 8.39 -16.93
CA THR A 82 -0.58 8.70 -17.51
C THR A 82 -1.51 9.49 -16.62
N GLY A 83 -1.14 9.81 -15.37
CA GLY A 83 -1.92 10.71 -14.51
C GLY A 83 -3.15 10.05 -13.86
N GLY A 84 -2.98 8.89 -13.22
CA GLY A 84 -4.07 8.14 -12.57
C GLY A 84 -4.07 8.18 -11.04
N ALA A 85 -3.21 9.00 -10.42
CA ALA A 85 -3.08 9.03 -8.96
C ALA A 85 -4.36 9.46 -8.24
N ASP A 86 -5.11 10.44 -8.77
CA ASP A 86 -6.34 10.91 -8.12
C ASP A 86 -7.40 9.80 -8.03
N ASP A 87 -7.60 9.06 -9.14
CA ASP A 87 -8.52 7.92 -9.19
C ASP A 87 -8.10 6.81 -8.21
N TYR A 88 -6.79 6.55 -8.10
CA TYR A 88 -6.28 5.56 -7.14
C TYR A 88 -6.41 6.05 -5.70
N LEU A 89 -6.14 7.33 -5.42
CA LEU A 89 -6.28 7.92 -4.10
C LEU A 89 -7.74 7.88 -3.63
N GLU A 90 -8.70 8.18 -4.51
CA GLU A 90 -10.12 8.05 -4.21
C GLU A 90 -10.47 6.60 -3.84
N LEU A 91 -10.04 5.61 -4.63
CA LEU A 91 -10.26 4.19 -4.35
C LEU A 91 -9.63 3.76 -3.01
N LEU A 92 -8.42 4.26 -2.72
CA LEU A 92 -7.69 3.97 -1.50
C LEU A 92 -8.45 4.48 -0.27
N LEU A 93 -8.93 5.72 -0.32
CA LEU A 93 -9.60 6.39 0.80
C LEU A 93 -11.04 5.91 1.01
N THR A 94 -11.78 5.61 -0.06
CA THR A 94 -13.22 5.33 0.02
C THR A 94 -13.56 3.85 0.14
N GLU A 95 -12.70 2.95 -0.36
CA GLU A 95 -12.98 1.52 -0.38
C GLU A 95 -11.91 0.70 0.36
N ILE A 96 -10.63 0.85 -0.01
CA ILE A 96 -9.55 -0.03 0.49
C ILE A 96 -9.30 0.19 1.98
N LEU A 97 -9.06 1.45 2.41
CA LEU A 97 -8.76 1.77 3.80
C LEU A 97 -9.93 1.44 4.74
N PRO A 98 -11.19 1.82 4.44
CA PRO A 98 -12.33 1.45 5.29
C PRO A 98 -12.48 -0.06 5.45
N GLN A 99 -12.19 -0.84 4.42
CA GLN A 99 -12.22 -2.31 4.51
C GLN A 99 -11.05 -2.85 5.34
N ALA A 100 -9.84 -2.31 5.18
CA ALA A 100 -8.69 -2.70 5.99
C ALA A 100 -8.90 -2.40 7.48
N VAL A 101 -9.44 -1.23 7.83
CA VAL A 101 -9.74 -0.83 9.21
C VAL A 101 -10.77 -1.77 9.87
N LYS A 102 -11.75 -2.29 9.11
CA LYS A 102 -12.70 -3.29 9.64
C LYS A 102 -12.03 -4.62 9.99
N LEU A 103 -10.90 -4.92 9.36
CA LEU A 103 -10.14 -6.15 9.61
C LEU A 103 -9.15 -5.97 10.76
N THR A 104 -8.74 -4.76 11.14
CA THR A 104 -7.76 -4.54 12.20
C THR A 104 -8.30 -4.86 13.60
N GLN A 105 -7.39 -5.20 14.50
CA GLN A 105 -7.69 -5.27 15.93
C GLN A 105 -7.87 -3.84 16.49
N GLY A 106 -9.12 -3.41 16.66
CA GLY A 106 -9.44 -2.05 17.10
C GLY A 106 -9.32 -1.02 15.98
N THR A 107 -9.10 0.24 16.35
CA THR A 107 -9.00 1.37 15.42
C THR A 107 -7.55 1.83 15.33
N PRO A 108 -6.93 1.90 14.13
CA PRO A 108 -5.56 2.37 14.02
C PRO A 108 -5.37 3.75 14.65
N SER A 109 -4.37 3.90 15.52
CA SER A 109 -4.07 5.18 16.19
C SER A 109 -3.76 6.31 15.22
N PHE A 110 -3.18 5.96 14.07
CA PHE A 110 -3.06 6.80 12.89
C PHE A 110 -2.88 5.91 11.65
N VAL A 111 -3.08 6.49 10.47
CA VAL A 111 -2.74 5.88 9.19
C VAL A 111 -1.62 6.70 8.54
N GLY A 112 -0.51 6.04 8.23
CA GLY A 112 0.60 6.61 7.46
C GLY A 112 0.72 5.92 6.10
N ILE A 113 1.41 6.54 5.16
CA ILE A 113 1.73 5.96 3.85
C ILE A 113 3.23 6.00 3.64
N ALA A 114 3.78 4.89 3.13
CA ALA A 114 5.19 4.75 2.79
C ALA A 114 5.34 4.57 1.27
N GLY A 115 6.28 5.30 0.68
CA GLY A 115 6.48 5.36 -0.75
C GLY A 115 7.96 5.51 -1.13
N TYR A 116 8.37 4.76 -2.16
CA TYR A 116 9.70 4.87 -2.76
C TYR A 116 9.57 5.11 -4.27
N SER A 117 10.44 5.96 -4.83
CA SER A 117 10.38 6.34 -6.24
C SER A 117 9.01 6.95 -6.58
N LEU A 118 8.30 6.48 -7.62
CA LEU A 118 6.96 6.96 -7.97
C LEU A 118 5.96 6.85 -6.81
N ALA A 119 6.05 5.81 -5.99
CA ALA A 119 5.17 5.71 -4.82
C ALA A 119 5.45 6.76 -3.73
N GLY A 120 6.63 7.41 -3.76
CA GLY A 120 6.93 8.56 -2.89
C GLY A 120 6.55 9.91 -3.53
N LEU A 121 6.27 9.94 -4.83
CA LEU A 121 5.64 11.07 -5.49
C LEU A 121 4.12 11.08 -5.24
N PHE A 122 3.49 9.91 -5.29
CA PHE A 122 2.10 9.67 -4.90
C PHE A 122 1.85 10.11 -3.44
#